data_AF-A0A934E480-F1
#
_entry.id   AF-A0A934E480-F1
#
_cell.length_a   1.000
_cell.length_b   1.000
_cell.length_c   1.000
_cell.angle_alpha   90.00
_cell.angle_beta   90.00
_cell.angle_gamma   90.00
#
_symmetry.space_group_name_H-M   'P 1'
#
loop_
_entity.id
_entity.type
_entity.pdbx_description
1 polymer ?
#
loop_
_entity_poly.entity_id
_entity_poly.type
_entity_poly.pdbx_seq_one_letter_code
_entity_poly.pdbx_strand_id
1 'polypeptide(L)'
;MPTSVLLAALLLMTPSGVAVAKAGGKARSSEKSREAKKASEKKSDSSTAEVAFAEAKKAHESLRKDAKRRKFRDQWMAVAEKYEAVANQYPSSPRAADSLYNAAGLYAELSRVSLARRDLKQAIEAYARLCEKYPRSTLADDAHLALGKIYRDRKGDTSGAEAQFRAAAACKGDMQQKAKVALAELASLPKPSKTDKPSSSVEDKPKLAQVEARRPLSADATSHDDEDEDRGEPEAKTEEPTVGSRAAEILSKIML
;
A
#
# COMPACT_ATOMS: atom_id res chain seq x y z
N MET A 1 9.57 -60.54 -22.05
CA MET A 1 9.45 -62.02 -22.04
C MET A 1 10.49 -62.59 -21.07
N PRO A 2 10.26 -63.77 -20.47
CA PRO A 2 10.47 -63.93 -19.02
C PRO A 2 11.45 -65.06 -18.63
N THR A 3 11.75 -65.16 -17.32
CA THR A 3 11.90 -66.40 -16.49
C THR A 3 12.31 -65.95 -15.06
N SER A 4 11.61 -66.33 -13.98
CA SER A 4 11.77 -67.56 -13.16
C SER A 4 13.12 -67.60 -12.40
N VAL A 5 13.27 -67.99 -11.13
CA VAL A 5 12.44 -68.62 -10.06
C VAL A 5 12.99 -68.14 -8.67
N LEU A 6 12.60 -68.55 -7.45
CA LEU A 6 11.85 -69.69 -6.88
C LEU A 6 11.15 -69.30 -5.53
N LEU A 7 10.49 -70.28 -4.91
CA LEU A 7 10.08 -70.48 -3.50
C LEU A 7 11.18 -70.20 -2.43
N ALA A 8 10.95 -70.29 -1.11
CA ALA A 8 9.80 -70.14 -0.19
C ALA A 8 10.25 -70.66 1.20
N ALA A 9 9.74 -70.11 2.31
CA ALA A 9 9.78 -70.80 3.61
C ALA A 9 8.63 -70.30 4.52
N LEU A 10 7.81 -71.24 4.99
CA LEU A 10 6.67 -71.02 5.88
C LEU A 10 6.95 -71.70 7.23
N LEU A 11 6.82 -70.96 8.33
CA LEU A 11 6.69 -71.46 9.71
C LEU A 11 6.15 -70.29 10.55
N LEU A 12 4.84 -70.18 10.79
CA LEU A 12 4.04 -70.93 11.76
C LEU A 12 4.57 -70.85 13.21
N MET A 13 4.04 -69.91 14.00
CA MET A 13 3.11 -70.18 15.12
C MET A 13 2.91 -68.92 15.98
N THR A 14 1.66 -68.64 16.32
CA THR A 14 1.26 -67.63 17.32
C THR A 14 1.29 -68.29 18.73
N PRO A 15 1.23 -67.52 19.84
CA PRO A 15 -0.09 -67.11 20.32
C PRO A 15 -0.15 -65.76 21.08
N SER A 16 -1.39 -65.29 21.26
CA SER A 16 -1.93 -64.56 22.42
C SER A 16 -1.17 -63.35 22.99
N GLY A 17 -1.78 -62.16 22.88
CA GLY A 17 -1.30 -60.93 23.51
C GLY A 17 -2.34 -59.81 23.44
N VAL A 18 -3.49 -59.98 24.08
CA VAL A 18 -4.52 -58.91 24.17
C VAL A 18 -3.98 -57.77 25.03
N ALA A 19 -3.60 -56.67 24.39
CA ALA A 19 -3.28 -55.42 25.05
C ALA A 19 -3.89 -54.23 24.29
N VAL A 20 -5.22 -54.10 24.33
CA VAL A 20 -5.90 -52.84 24.00
C VAL A 20 -5.59 -51.84 25.11
N ALA A 21 -4.40 -51.25 25.06
CA ALA A 21 -3.95 -50.23 25.99
C ALA A 21 -4.78 -48.95 25.78
N LYS A 22 -5.65 -48.64 26.75
CA LYS A 22 -6.54 -47.46 26.73
C LYS A 22 -5.77 -46.16 27.03
N ALA A 23 -4.78 -45.82 26.20
CA ALA A 23 -3.99 -44.59 26.28
C ALA A 23 -4.72 -43.35 25.70
N GLY A 24 -6.03 -43.22 25.93
CA GLY A 24 -6.91 -42.26 25.24
C GLY A 24 -7.25 -40.96 25.99
N GLY A 25 -6.85 -40.82 27.25
CA GLY A 25 -7.39 -39.77 28.13
C GLY A 25 -6.66 -38.42 28.12
N LYS A 26 -5.31 -38.43 28.18
CA LYS A 26 -4.56 -37.23 28.61
C LYS A 26 -4.29 -36.22 27.48
N ALA A 27 -4.07 -36.67 26.24
CA ALA A 27 -3.81 -35.80 25.08
C ALA A 27 -5.03 -34.94 24.69
N ARG A 28 -6.23 -35.56 24.61
CA ARG A 28 -7.49 -34.86 24.28
C ARG A 28 -7.84 -33.74 25.26
N SER A 29 -7.48 -33.88 26.53
CA SER A 29 -7.71 -32.83 27.53
C SER A 29 -6.86 -31.59 27.27
N SER A 30 -5.57 -31.75 26.96
CA SER A 30 -4.67 -30.62 26.66
C SER A 30 -4.99 -29.92 25.35
N GLU A 31 -5.48 -30.66 24.35
CA GLU A 31 -5.82 -30.14 23.04
C GLU A 31 -7.08 -29.27 23.09
N LYS A 32 -8.15 -29.75 23.75
CA LYS A 32 -9.39 -28.99 23.98
C LYS A 32 -9.16 -27.70 24.76
N SER A 33 -8.26 -27.70 25.75
CA SER A 33 -7.88 -26.48 26.48
C SER A 33 -7.09 -25.48 25.65
N ARG A 34 -6.23 -25.95 24.72
CA ARG A 34 -5.52 -25.08 23.77
C ARG A 34 -6.47 -24.47 22.73
N GLU A 35 -7.43 -25.24 22.22
CA GLU A 35 -8.47 -24.71 21.32
C GLU A 35 -9.35 -23.68 22.03
N ALA A 36 -9.77 -23.93 23.27
CA ALA A 36 -10.53 -22.95 24.05
C ALA A 36 -9.76 -21.63 24.25
N LYS A 37 -8.47 -21.70 24.59
CA LYS A 37 -7.61 -20.51 24.74
C LYS A 37 -7.46 -19.76 23.42
N LYS A 38 -7.12 -20.46 22.33
CA LYS A 38 -7.00 -19.88 20.97
C LYS A 38 -8.31 -19.26 20.48
N ALA A 39 -9.46 -19.84 20.85
CA ALA A 39 -10.78 -19.28 20.53
C ALA A 39 -11.11 -18.03 21.36
N SER A 40 -10.67 -17.96 22.63
CA SER A 40 -10.81 -16.74 23.45
C SER A 40 -9.89 -15.60 22.99
N GLU A 41 -8.64 -15.91 22.64
CA GLU A 41 -7.67 -14.97 22.08
C GLU A 41 -8.21 -14.40 20.75
N LYS A 42 -8.63 -15.26 19.81
CA LYS A 42 -9.20 -14.81 18.54
C LYS A 42 -10.46 -13.92 18.70
N LYS A 43 -11.27 -14.12 19.74
CA LYS A 43 -12.40 -13.24 20.05
C LYS A 43 -11.94 -11.89 20.59
N SER A 44 -10.96 -11.88 21.48
CA SER A 44 -10.32 -10.66 22.00
C SER A 44 -9.72 -9.84 20.86
N ASP A 45 -8.87 -10.48 20.04
CA ASP A 45 -8.20 -9.86 18.88
C ASP A 45 -9.19 -9.32 17.86
N SER A 46 -10.34 -10.00 17.66
CA SER A 46 -11.41 -9.49 16.80
C SER A 46 -12.06 -8.25 17.41
N SER A 47 -12.28 -8.20 18.72
CA SER A 47 -12.90 -7.03 19.38
C SER A 47 -11.98 -5.81 19.42
N THR A 48 -10.67 -5.98 19.61
CA THR A 48 -9.69 -4.89 19.53
C THR A 48 -9.49 -4.41 18.10
N ALA A 49 -9.53 -5.30 17.11
CA ALA A 49 -9.51 -4.95 15.70
C ALA A 49 -10.72 -4.09 15.28
N GLU A 50 -11.92 -4.37 15.79
CA GLU A 50 -13.12 -3.53 15.55
C GLU A 50 -12.92 -2.11 16.08
N VAL A 51 -12.37 -1.95 17.29
CA VAL A 51 -12.09 -0.63 17.89
C VAL A 51 -11.05 0.14 17.07
N ALA A 52 -9.91 -0.47 16.76
CA ALA A 52 -8.86 0.16 15.96
C ALA A 52 -9.34 0.51 14.53
N PHE A 53 -10.19 -0.32 13.92
CA PHE A 53 -10.84 -0.02 12.65
C PHE A 53 -11.81 1.16 12.74
N ALA A 54 -12.61 1.23 13.80
CA ALA A 54 -13.52 2.35 14.04
C ALA A 54 -12.76 3.68 14.23
N GLU A 55 -11.61 3.66 14.91
CA GLU A 55 -10.72 4.82 15.03
C GLU A 55 -10.12 5.26 13.69
N ALA A 56 -9.63 4.32 12.88
CA ALA A 56 -9.14 4.59 11.53
C ALA A 56 -10.26 5.21 10.65
N LYS A 57 -11.48 4.68 10.76
CA LYS A 57 -12.67 5.19 10.05
C LYS A 57 -13.06 6.60 10.50
N LYS A 58 -13.09 6.88 11.81
CA LYS A 58 -13.31 8.23 12.36
C LYS A 58 -12.24 9.22 11.89
N ALA A 59 -10.97 8.80 11.82
CA ALA A 59 -9.89 9.63 11.30
C ALA A 59 -10.04 9.93 9.79
N HIS A 60 -10.45 8.93 9.00
CA HIS A 60 -10.77 9.09 7.58
C HIS A 60 -11.93 10.07 7.37
N GLU A 61 -13.03 9.93 8.10
CA GLU A 61 -14.18 10.85 8.04
C GLU A 61 -13.82 12.29 8.42
N SER A 62 -12.96 12.46 9.44
CA SER A 62 -12.41 13.77 9.82
C SER A 62 -11.60 14.40 8.68
N LEU A 63 -10.68 13.65 8.06
CA LEU A 63 -9.90 14.11 6.91
C LEU A 63 -10.80 14.44 5.69
N ARG A 64 -11.83 13.62 5.45
CA ARG A 64 -12.79 13.85 4.35
C ARG A 64 -13.64 15.12 4.54
N LYS A 65 -13.87 15.55 5.79
CA LYS A 65 -14.55 16.82 6.09
C LYS A 65 -13.60 18.02 5.98
N ASP A 66 -12.34 17.88 6.37
CA ASP A 66 -11.36 18.99 6.36
C ASP A 66 -10.62 19.13 5.01
N ALA A 67 -11.05 20.10 4.19
CA ALA A 67 -10.43 20.40 2.91
C ALA A 67 -9.04 21.05 3.02
N LYS A 68 -8.68 21.66 4.16
CA LYS A 68 -7.33 22.22 4.38
C LYS A 68 -6.35 21.09 4.65
N ARG A 69 -6.69 20.15 5.56
CA ARG A 69 -5.84 19.00 5.88
C ARG A 69 -5.59 18.09 4.68
N ARG A 70 -6.56 17.91 3.77
CA ARG A 70 -6.36 17.13 2.52
C ARG A 70 -5.31 17.68 1.56
N LYS A 71 -4.81 18.91 1.73
CA LYS A 71 -3.69 19.42 0.93
C LYS A 71 -2.33 18.84 1.36
N PHE A 72 -2.23 18.33 2.59
CA PHE A 72 -0.97 17.88 3.18
C PHE A 72 -0.84 16.37 3.10
N ARG A 73 0.25 15.89 2.49
CA ARG A 73 0.52 14.46 2.26
C ARG A 73 0.45 13.63 3.54
N ASP A 74 1.03 14.14 4.62
CA ASP A 74 1.19 13.39 5.88
C ASP A 74 -0.16 13.18 6.58
N GLN A 75 -1.15 14.03 6.32
CA GLN A 75 -2.51 13.87 6.83
C GLN A 75 -3.23 12.66 6.19
N TRP A 76 -2.91 12.33 4.92
CA TRP A 76 -3.41 11.11 4.28
C TRP A 76 -2.68 9.87 4.80
N MET A 77 -1.35 9.94 4.92
CA MET A 77 -0.54 8.84 5.46
C MET A 77 -0.97 8.45 6.87
N ALA A 78 -1.13 9.41 7.78
CA ALA A 78 -1.53 9.16 9.17
C ALA A 78 -2.92 8.51 9.32
N VAL A 79 -3.76 8.52 8.26
CA VAL A 79 -5.01 7.75 8.22
C VAL A 79 -4.79 6.38 7.57
N ALA A 80 -4.04 6.31 6.46
CA ALA A 80 -3.74 5.05 5.79
C ALA A 80 -2.95 4.08 6.70
N GLU A 81 -1.97 4.59 7.45
CA GLU A 81 -1.17 3.84 8.43
C GLU A 81 -2.01 3.28 9.58
N LYS A 82 -3.10 3.95 9.98
CA LYS A 82 -4.03 3.39 10.99
C LYS A 82 -4.75 2.16 10.46
N TYR A 83 -5.15 2.17 9.19
CA TYR A 83 -5.70 0.97 8.55
C TYR A 83 -4.62 -0.11 8.35
N GLU A 84 -3.41 0.24 7.91
CA GLU A 84 -2.30 -0.73 7.82
C GLU A 84 -2.03 -1.40 9.18
N ALA A 85 -2.04 -0.63 10.27
CA ALA A 85 -1.86 -1.15 11.62
C ALA A 85 -2.91 -2.21 11.98
N VAL A 86 -4.20 -2.00 11.65
CA VAL A 86 -5.25 -3.01 11.86
C VAL A 86 -4.95 -4.30 11.09
N ALA A 87 -4.57 -4.19 9.81
CA ALA A 87 -4.27 -5.35 8.97
C ALA A 87 -2.99 -6.11 9.39
N ASN A 88 -2.01 -5.40 9.95
CA ASN A 88 -0.73 -5.96 10.38
C ASN A 88 -0.81 -6.57 11.79
N GLN A 89 -1.54 -5.93 12.72
CA GLN A 89 -1.70 -6.41 14.10
C GLN A 89 -2.75 -7.53 14.20
N TYR A 90 -3.83 -7.46 13.42
CA TYR A 90 -4.97 -8.38 13.50
C TYR A 90 -5.24 -9.14 12.18
N PRO A 91 -4.26 -9.81 11.56
CA PRO A 91 -4.40 -10.41 10.22
C PRO A 91 -5.42 -11.58 10.14
N SER A 92 -5.93 -12.06 11.27
CA SER A 92 -7.01 -13.07 11.34
C SER A 92 -8.40 -12.47 11.62
N SER A 93 -8.50 -11.15 11.79
CA SER A 93 -9.75 -10.42 11.99
C SER A 93 -10.47 -10.18 10.66
N PRO A 94 -11.82 -10.20 10.63
CA PRO A 94 -12.59 -9.76 9.46
C PRO A 94 -12.18 -8.36 8.96
N ARG A 95 -11.77 -7.46 9.87
CA ARG A 95 -11.36 -6.09 9.55
C ARG A 95 -10.02 -5.97 8.82
N ALA A 96 -9.20 -7.01 8.76
CA ALA A 96 -7.91 -6.91 8.09
C ALA A 96 -8.06 -6.68 6.57
N ALA A 97 -9.05 -7.33 5.95
CA ALA A 97 -9.39 -7.12 4.55
C ALA A 97 -9.96 -5.70 4.30
N ASP A 98 -10.95 -5.29 5.10
CA ASP A 98 -11.52 -3.94 5.06
C ASP A 98 -10.43 -2.87 5.18
N SER A 99 -9.45 -3.10 6.05
CA SER A 99 -8.40 -2.13 6.34
C SER A 99 -7.41 -1.99 5.19
N LEU A 100 -6.91 -3.08 4.60
CA LEU A 100 -6.04 -2.99 3.42
C LEU A 100 -6.74 -2.27 2.26
N TYR A 101 -8.03 -2.54 2.04
CA TYR A 101 -8.81 -1.85 1.02
C TYR A 101 -8.87 -0.33 1.26
N ASN A 102 -9.18 0.08 2.49
CA ASN A 102 -9.25 1.51 2.86
C ASN A 102 -7.89 2.21 2.82
N ALA A 103 -6.82 1.54 3.28
CA ALA A 103 -5.45 2.05 3.17
C ALA A 103 -5.04 2.27 1.70
N ALA A 104 -5.29 1.27 0.85
CA ALA A 104 -5.00 1.33 -0.58
C ALA A 104 -5.77 2.45 -1.29
N GLY A 105 -7.05 2.65 -0.96
CA GLY A 105 -7.86 3.77 -1.45
C GLY A 105 -7.31 5.14 -1.03
N LEU A 106 -6.88 5.28 0.23
CA LEU A 106 -6.25 6.51 0.74
C LEU A 106 -4.91 6.81 0.05
N TYR A 107 -4.05 5.81 -0.15
CA TYR A 107 -2.82 5.98 -0.92
C TYR A 107 -3.10 6.30 -2.40
N ALA A 108 -4.15 5.71 -3.00
CA ALA A 108 -4.55 6.02 -4.37
C ALA A 108 -4.99 7.48 -4.52
N GLU A 109 -5.83 7.99 -3.62
CA GLU A 109 -6.23 9.39 -3.59
C GLU A 109 -5.06 10.33 -3.27
N LEU A 110 -4.22 9.99 -2.29
CA LEU A 110 -2.97 10.71 -2.02
C LEU A 110 -2.08 10.81 -3.28
N SER A 111 -1.98 9.75 -4.08
CA SER A 111 -1.19 9.74 -5.32
C SER A 111 -1.74 10.65 -6.42
N ARG A 112 -2.99 11.12 -6.30
CA ARG A 112 -3.62 12.12 -7.18
C ARG A 112 -3.33 13.54 -6.68
N VAL A 113 -3.26 13.73 -5.36
CA VAL A 113 -2.94 15.04 -4.73
C VAL A 113 -1.44 15.34 -4.79
N SER A 114 -0.59 14.37 -4.46
CA SER A 114 0.87 14.51 -4.41
C SER A 114 1.57 14.35 -5.76
N LEU A 115 0.88 13.75 -6.75
CA LEU A 115 1.43 13.27 -8.02
C LEU A 115 2.64 12.32 -7.89
N ALA A 116 2.95 11.83 -6.69
CA ALA A 116 4.19 11.11 -6.41
C ALA A 116 4.05 9.60 -6.71
N ARG A 117 4.99 9.06 -7.51
CA ARG A 117 5.02 7.63 -7.86
C ARG A 117 5.10 6.72 -6.62
N ARG A 118 5.73 7.17 -5.53
CA ARG A 118 5.81 6.43 -4.25
C ARG A 118 4.45 6.20 -3.60
N ASP A 119 3.53 7.14 -3.73
CA ASP A 119 2.19 7.04 -3.11
C ASP A 119 1.29 6.14 -3.95
N LEU A 120 1.44 6.17 -5.29
CA LEU A 120 0.82 5.18 -6.17
C LEU A 120 1.36 3.76 -5.91
N LYS A 121 2.66 3.61 -5.63
CA LYS A 121 3.27 2.31 -5.29
C LYS A 121 2.68 1.72 -4.00
N GLN A 122 2.55 2.51 -2.93
CA GLN A 122 1.89 2.08 -1.69
C GLN A 122 0.43 1.64 -1.93
N ALA A 123 -0.32 2.34 -2.79
CA ALA A 123 -1.67 1.93 -3.16
C ALA A 123 -1.71 0.55 -3.84
N ILE A 124 -0.80 0.32 -4.80
CA ILE A 124 -0.65 -0.98 -5.48
C ILE A 124 -0.27 -2.07 -4.48
N GLU A 125 0.68 -1.82 -3.58
CA GLU A 125 1.15 -2.78 -2.58
C GLU A 125 0.08 -3.13 -1.53
N ALA A 126 -0.75 -2.17 -1.12
CA ALA A 126 -1.87 -2.41 -0.21
C ALA A 126 -3.00 -3.22 -0.89
N TYR A 127 -3.39 -2.90 -2.13
CA TYR A 127 -4.36 -3.72 -2.87
C TYR A 127 -3.80 -5.13 -3.20
N ALA A 128 -2.53 -5.25 -3.60
CA ALA A 128 -1.92 -6.54 -3.90
C ALA A 128 -1.86 -7.45 -2.67
N ARG A 129 -1.47 -6.92 -1.50
CA ARG A 129 -1.53 -7.64 -0.21
C ARG A 129 -2.95 -8.08 0.15
N LEU A 130 -3.98 -7.31 -0.22
CA LEU A 130 -5.39 -7.70 -0.01
C LEU A 130 -5.78 -8.91 -0.87
N CYS A 131 -5.50 -8.87 -2.17
CA CYS A 131 -5.76 -9.98 -3.09
C CYS A 131 -4.98 -11.25 -2.69
N GLU A 132 -3.73 -11.12 -2.27
CA GLU A 132 -2.86 -12.23 -1.87
C GLU A 132 -3.30 -12.87 -0.54
N LYS A 133 -3.51 -12.06 0.51
CA LYS A 133 -3.79 -12.57 1.87
C LYS A 133 -5.27 -12.91 2.09
N TYR A 134 -6.18 -12.27 1.38
CA TYR A 134 -7.63 -12.42 1.58
C TYR A 134 -8.40 -12.70 0.27
N PRO A 135 -7.98 -13.67 -0.57
CA PRO A 135 -8.58 -13.95 -1.88
C PRO A 135 -10.05 -14.44 -1.83
N ARG A 136 -10.58 -14.71 -0.63
CA ARG A 136 -12.00 -15.05 -0.39
C ARG A 136 -12.82 -13.87 0.13
N SER A 137 -12.21 -12.72 0.38
CA SER A 137 -12.94 -11.48 0.69
C SER A 137 -13.63 -10.99 -0.57
N THR A 138 -14.84 -10.43 -0.45
CA THR A 138 -15.47 -9.72 -1.58
C THR A 138 -14.56 -8.58 -2.03
N LEU A 139 -13.97 -7.82 -1.10
CA LEU A 139 -13.06 -6.71 -1.40
C LEU A 139 -11.80 -7.10 -2.22
N ALA A 140 -11.50 -8.39 -2.39
CA ALA A 140 -10.44 -8.82 -3.29
C ALA A 140 -10.81 -8.59 -4.78
N ASP A 141 -12.09 -8.69 -5.17
CA ASP A 141 -12.52 -8.39 -6.54
C ASP A 141 -12.57 -6.88 -6.82
N ASP A 142 -13.03 -6.07 -5.86
CA ASP A 142 -12.89 -4.62 -5.84
C ASP A 142 -11.42 -4.19 -6.00
N ALA A 143 -10.50 -4.82 -5.24
CA ALA A 143 -9.08 -4.54 -5.30
C ALA A 143 -8.44 -4.93 -6.63
N HIS A 144 -8.81 -6.08 -7.21
CA HIS A 144 -8.41 -6.43 -8.58
C HIS A 144 -8.92 -5.42 -9.62
N LEU A 145 -10.17 -4.95 -9.50
CA LEU A 145 -10.71 -3.91 -10.38
C LEU A 145 -9.98 -2.56 -10.20
N ALA A 146 -9.66 -2.18 -8.97
CA ALA A 146 -8.92 -0.96 -8.64
C ALA A 146 -7.47 -1.02 -9.15
N LEU A 147 -6.79 -2.15 -8.95
CA LEU A 147 -5.47 -2.41 -9.53
C LEU A 147 -5.51 -2.30 -11.05
N GLY A 148 -6.45 -2.98 -11.72
CA GLY A 148 -6.54 -2.94 -13.18
C GLY A 148 -6.68 -1.52 -13.74
N LYS A 149 -7.50 -0.68 -13.09
CA LYS A 149 -7.60 0.76 -13.40
C LYS A 149 -6.28 1.49 -13.19
N ILE A 150 -5.58 1.25 -12.08
CA ILE A 150 -4.26 1.85 -11.81
C ILE A 150 -3.22 1.43 -12.88
N TYR A 151 -3.17 0.15 -13.23
CA TYR A 151 -2.26 -0.35 -14.28
C TYR A 151 -2.56 0.29 -15.64
N ARG A 152 -3.84 0.37 -16.04
CA ARG A 152 -4.27 1.02 -17.29
C ARG A 152 -3.99 2.53 -17.27
N ASP A 153 -4.57 3.25 -16.32
CA ASP A 153 -4.71 4.71 -16.35
C ASP A 153 -3.50 5.47 -15.79
N ARG A 154 -2.72 4.83 -14.90
CA ARG A 154 -1.57 5.47 -14.20
C ARG A 154 -0.22 4.88 -14.56
N LYS A 155 -0.16 3.64 -15.08
CA LYS A 155 1.09 3.01 -15.56
C LYS A 155 1.18 2.82 -17.08
N GLY A 156 0.07 2.89 -17.82
CA GLY A 156 0.03 2.53 -19.24
C GLY A 156 0.30 1.03 -19.50
N ASP A 157 0.16 0.21 -18.46
CA ASP A 157 0.50 -1.21 -18.44
C ASP A 157 -0.75 -2.02 -18.74
N THR A 158 -1.06 -2.15 -20.03
CA THR A 158 -2.29 -2.82 -20.50
C THR A 158 -2.30 -4.32 -20.19
N SER A 159 -1.15 -4.99 -20.21
CA SER A 159 -1.06 -6.42 -19.85
C SER A 159 -1.29 -6.63 -18.36
N GLY A 160 -0.69 -5.79 -17.50
CA GLY A 160 -0.99 -5.78 -16.07
C GLY A 160 -2.46 -5.47 -15.79
N ALA A 161 -3.05 -4.50 -16.50
CA ALA A 161 -4.47 -4.18 -16.38
C ALA A 161 -5.38 -5.36 -16.75
N GLU A 162 -5.09 -6.02 -17.88
CA GLU A 162 -5.86 -7.17 -18.35
C GLU A 162 -5.85 -8.32 -17.34
N ALA A 163 -4.68 -8.66 -16.79
CA ALA A 163 -4.54 -9.71 -15.79
C ALA A 163 -5.41 -9.44 -14.54
N GLN A 164 -5.42 -8.19 -14.06
CA GLN A 164 -6.20 -7.78 -12.90
C GLN A 164 -7.71 -7.75 -13.20
N PHE A 165 -8.14 -7.26 -14.37
CA PHE A 165 -9.55 -7.31 -14.76
C PHE A 165 -10.04 -8.75 -14.98
N ARG A 166 -9.22 -9.65 -15.55
CA ARG A 166 -9.57 -11.08 -15.65
C ARG A 166 -9.75 -11.72 -14.27
N ALA A 167 -8.90 -11.37 -13.28
CA ALA A 167 -9.05 -11.83 -11.91
C ALA A 167 -10.37 -11.34 -11.28
N ALA A 168 -10.70 -10.04 -11.40
CA ALA A 168 -11.98 -9.51 -10.93
C ALA A 168 -13.20 -10.14 -11.64
N ALA A 169 -13.08 -10.47 -12.94
CA ALA A 169 -14.14 -11.12 -13.71
C ALA A 169 -14.36 -12.61 -13.37
N ALA A 170 -13.40 -13.26 -12.71
CA ALA A 170 -13.53 -14.64 -12.24
C ALA A 170 -14.37 -14.78 -10.97
N CYS A 171 -14.45 -13.71 -10.16
CA CYS A 171 -15.33 -13.64 -8.99
C CYS A 171 -16.81 -13.57 -9.39
N LYS A 172 -17.69 -14.12 -8.53
CA LYS A 172 -19.15 -14.05 -8.69
C LYS A 172 -19.67 -12.87 -7.88
N GLY A 173 -19.89 -11.73 -8.53
CA GLY A 173 -20.32 -10.49 -7.87
C GLY A 173 -20.62 -9.38 -8.86
N ASP A 174 -20.95 -8.19 -8.37
CA ASP A 174 -21.22 -7.01 -9.20
C ASP A 174 -19.94 -6.46 -9.87
N MET A 175 -18.76 -6.74 -9.31
CA MET A 175 -17.47 -6.51 -9.97
C MET A 175 -17.29 -7.32 -11.25
N GLN A 176 -17.95 -8.47 -11.41
CA GLN A 176 -17.79 -9.30 -12.60
C GLN A 176 -18.16 -8.53 -13.88
N GLN A 177 -19.30 -7.83 -13.86
CA GLN A 177 -19.75 -7.09 -15.04
C GLN A 177 -18.89 -5.85 -15.29
N LYS A 178 -18.50 -5.13 -14.23
CA LYS A 178 -17.59 -3.98 -14.30
C LYS A 178 -16.22 -4.38 -14.90
N ALA A 179 -15.70 -5.54 -14.51
CA ALA A 179 -14.45 -6.09 -15.02
C ALA A 179 -14.55 -6.54 -16.49
N LYS A 180 -15.66 -7.17 -16.90
CA LYS A 180 -15.93 -7.51 -18.30
C LYS A 180 -15.99 -6.27 -19.20
N VAL A 181 -16.65 -5.19 -18.74
CA VAL A 181 -16.68 -3.91 -19.45
C VAL A 181 -15.27 -3.33 -19.56
N ALA A 182 -14.49 -3.32 -18.47
CA ALA A 182 -13.11 -2.83 -18.48
C ALA A 182 -12.19 -3.63 -19.42
N LEU A 183 -12.41 -4.94 -19.57
CA LEU A 183 -11.72 -5.77 -20.57
C LEU A 183 -12.11 -5.41 -22.01
N ALA A 184 -13.39 -5.15 -22.27
CA ALA A 184 -13.86 -4.73 -23.59
C ALA A 184 -13.32 -3.33 -23.96
N GLU A 185 -13.34 -2.37 -23.02
CA GLU A 185 -12.69 -1.07 -23.16
C GLU A 185 -11.20 -1.24 -23.50
N LEU A 186 -10.47 -2.04 -22.72
CA LEU A 186 -9.03 -2.29 -22.91
C LEU A 186 -8.70 -2.92 -24.27
N ALA A 187 -9.58 -3.79 -24.78
CA ALA A 187 -9.45 -4.40 -26.11
C ALA A 187 -9.78 -3.43 -27.26
N SER A 188 -10.63 -2.43 -27.02
CA SER A 188 -10.96 -1.37 -27.99
C SER A 188 -9.95 -0.23 -28.06
N LEU A 189 -9.06 -0.10 -27.06
CA LEU A 189 -8.01 0.91 -27.08
C LEU A 189 -7.08 0.69 -28.28
N PRO A 190 -6.72 1.75 -29.03
CA PRO A 190 -5.70 1.64 -30.06
C PRO A 190 -4.39 1.19 -29.43
N LYS A 191 -3.87 0.04 -29.86
CA LYS A 191 -2.57 -0.47 -29.41
C LYS A 191 -1.52 0.60 -29.73
N PRO A 192 -0.62 0.97 -28.79
CA PRO A 192 0.43 1.94 -29.08
C PRO A 192 1.28 1.40 -30.23
N SER A 193 1.26 2.11 -31.37
CA SER A 193 2.03 1.71 -32.54
C SER A 193 3.52 1.71 -32.19
N LYS A 194 4.24 0.65 -32.59
CA LYS A 194 5.70 0.59 -32.48
C LYS A 194 6.36 1.31 -33.66
N THR A 195 5.98 2.58 -33.85
CA THR A 195 6.51 3.57 -34.80
C THR A 195 6.24 4.93 -34.13
N ASP A 196 7.22 5.79 -33.81
CA ASP A 196 8.53 5.96 -34.46
C ASP A 196 9.69 6.15 -33.48
N LYS A 197 10.90 5.86 -33.96
CA LYS A 197 12.16 6.43 -33.45
C LYS A 197 12.90 7.14 -34.59
N PRO A 198 12.94 8.47 -34.58
CA PRO A 198 14.10 9.28 -34.92
C PRO A 198 14.62 9.92 -33.61
N SER A 199 15.88 9.85 -33.20
CA SER A 199 17.15 9.72 -33.94
C SER A 199 17.33 10.72 -35.07
N SER A 200 17.17 12.01 -34.76
CA SER A 200 17.92 13.06 -35.44
C SER A 200 18.33 14.15 -34.45
N SER A 201 19.59 14.57 -34.55
CA SER A 201 20.14 15.68 -33.79
C SER A 201 19.45 17.00 -34.15
N VAL A 202 19.15 17.81 -33.15
CA VAL A 202 19.19 19.27 -33.29
C VAL A 202 20.06 19.79 -32.15
N GLU A 203 21.32 20.10 -32.46
CA GLU A 203 22.09 21.02 -31.63
C GLU A 203 21.44 22.40 -31.77
N ASP A 204 20.77 22.90 -30.74
CA ASP A 204 20.44 24.31 -30.67
C ASP A 204 21.52 25.02 -29.85
N LYS A 205 22.43 25.71 -30.56
CA LYS A 205 23.57 26.43 -30.00
C LYS A 205 23.19 27.89 -29.75
N PRO A 206 23.04 28.34 -28.49
CA PRO A 206 23.04 29.77 -28.21
C PRO A 206 24.45 30.33 -28.46
N LYS A 207 24.57 31.17 -29.49
CA LYS A 207 25.84 31.76 -29.91
C LYS A 207 26.20 32.97 -29.03
N LEU A 208 27.30 32.84 -28.29
CA LEU A 208 28.21 33.87 -27.76
C LEU A 208 27.70 35.32 -27.66
N ALA A 209 27.67 35.83 -26.42
CA ALA A 209 28.13 37.18 -26.12
C ALA A 209 29.31 37.06 -25.14
N GLN A 210 30.50 37.52 -25.55
CA GLN A 210 31.67 37.62 -24.67
C GLN A 210 31.68 39.00 -24.01
N VAL A 211 31.90 39.07 -22.70
CA VAL A 211 32.57 40.22 -22.08
C VAL A 211 33.60 39.70 -21.07
N GLU A 212 34.83 39.63 -21.57
CA GLU A 212 36.13 39.85 -20.92
C GLU A 212 36.36 39.45 -19.46
N ALA A 213 37.41 38.65 -19.29
CA ALA A 213 37.99 38.31 -18.00
C ALA A 213 38.83 39.45 -17.41
N ARG A 214 38.80 39.58 -16.08
CA ARG A 214 39.98 39.98 -15.31
C ARG A 214 40.27 38.95 -14.22
N ARG A 215 41.44 38.33 -14.36
CA ARG A 215 42.19 37.53 -13.38
C ARG A 215 43.39 38.41 -12.93
N PRO A 216 44.24 38.00 -11.95
CA PRO A 216 44.14 36.93 -10.96
C PRO A 216 44.53 37.44 -9.53
N LEU A 217 44.98 36.51 -8.65
CA LEU A 217 45.73 36.72 -7.39
C LEU A 217 44.84 37.03 -6.16
N SER A 218 45.07 36.46 -4.97
CA SER A 218 46.06 35.45 -4.53
C SER A 218 45.58 34.75 -3.22
N ALA A 219 46.47 33.97 -2.60
CA ALA A 219 46.42 33.41 -1.23
C ALA A 219 45.82 34.37 -0.17
N ASP A 220 45.37 33.91 1.00
CA ASP A 220 45.97 32.84 1.81
C ASP A 220 44.97 32.13 2.76
N ALA A 221 45.45 31.09 3.43
CA ALA A 221 44.74 30.41 4.52
C ALA A 221 45.24 30.91 5.88
N THR A 222 44.33 31.35 6.75
CA THR A 222 44.64 31.44 8.19
C THR A 222 43.42 31.12 9.03
N SER A 223 43.54 30.09 9.86
CA SER A 223 42.73 29.87 11.05
C SER A 223 43.08 30.90 12.12
N HIS A 224 42.09 31.46 12.79
CA HIS A 224 42.28 32.15 14.07
C HIS A 224 41.10 31.81 14.97
N ASP A 225 41.34 30.91 15.92
CA ASP A 225 40.57 30.86 17.15
C ASP A 225 40.89 32.12 17.96
N ASP A 226 39.89 32.68 18.65
CA ASP A 226 40.04 33.40 19.92
C ASP A 226 38.70 33.37 20.66
N GLU A 227 38.77 33.36 21.99
CA GLU A 227 37.64 33.17 22.92
C GLU A 227 37.01 34.52 23.35
N ASP A 228 36.37 34.53 24.54
CA ASP A 228 35.89 35.69 25.31
C ASP A 228 34.62 36.44 24.84
N GLU A 229 33.84 37.09 25.72
CA GLU A 229 33.36 36.70 27.07
C GLU A 229 32.19 37.65 27.42
N ASP A 230 31.23 37.18 28.24
CA ASP A 230 30.34 37.96 29.12
C ASP A 230 29.33 39.01 28.55
N ARG A 231 28.27 39.23 29.36
CA ARG A 231 27.29 40.34 29.41
C ARG A 231 26.27 40.56 28.29
N GLY A 232 25.00 40.38 28.69
CA GLY A 232 23.99 41.41 28.42
C GLY A 232 22.53 40.94 28.37
N GLU A 233 21.85 40.82 29.52
CA GLU A 233 20.41 41.11 29.52
C GLU A 233 20.21 42.61 29.20
N PRO A 234 19.14 42.96 28.46
CA PRO A 234 18.05 43.64 29.16
C PRO A 234 16.64 43.25 28.70
N GLU A 235 15.67 43.63 29.53
CA GLU A 235 14.25 43.34 29.39
C GLU A 235 13.54 44.06 28.21
N ALA A 236 12.38 43.49 27.86
CA ALA A 236 11.20 44.16 27.31
C ALA A 236 11.26 44.84 25.92
N LYS A 237 10.41 44.34 25.01
CA LYS A 237 9.27 45.13 24.48
C LYS A 237 8.22 44.28 23.76
N THR A 238 6.98 44.72 23.90
CA THR A 238 5.78 44.26 23.19
C THR A 238 5.72 44.85 21.78
N GLU A 239 5.65 44.04 20.73
CA GLU A 239 5.17 44.46 19.40
C GLU A 239 4.35 43.35 18.74
N GLU A 240 3.07 43.62 18.43
CA GLU A 240 2.37 42.95 17.33
C GLU A 240 2.77 43.62 16.00
N PRO A 241 2.77 42.87 14.88
CA PRO A 241 2.33 43.46 13.62
C PRO A 241 1.26 42.62 12.91
N THR A 242 0.03 43.12 12.99
CA THR A 242 -0.78 43.58 11.85
C THR A 242 -0.73 42.82 10.50
N VAL A 243 -1.93 42.41 10.06
CA VAL A 243 -2.54 42.67 8.74
C VAL A 243 -1.70 42.39 7.46
N GLY A 244 -2.02 41.27 6.81
CA GLY A 244 -1.75 41.02 5.39
C GLY A 244 -2.32 39.67 4.95
N SER A 245 -2.90 39.48 3.75
CA SER A 245 -3.21 40.44 2.69
C SER A 245 -4.39 39.93 1.85
N ARG A 246 -5.02 40.82 1.07
CA ARG A 246 -6.08 40.49 0.10
C ARG A 246 -5.52 39.61 -1.02
N ALA A 247 -5.92 38.35 -1.05
CA ALA A 247 -5.80 37.47 -2.24
C ALA A 247 -6.96 36.46 -2.31
N ALA A 248 -8.13 36.84 -1.78
CA ALA A 248 -9.36 36.05 -1.81
C ALA A 248 -10.32 36.56 -2.90
N GLU A 249 -9.81 36.71 -4.12
CA GLU A 249 -10.59 36.99 -5.32
C GLU A 249 -9.86 36.40 -6.54
N ILE A 250 -10.61 36.09 -7.61
CA ILE A 250 -10.14 35.32 -8.78
C ILE A 250 -9.88 33.82 -8.47
N LEU A 251 -10.95 33.03 -8.38
CA LEU A 251 -11.05 31.69 -9.03
C LEU A 251 -12.51 31.17 -9.06
N SER A 252 -13.50 32.06 -9.21
CA SER A 252 -14.94 31.70 -9.29
C SER A 252 -15.50 31.66 -10.73
N LYS A 253 -14.63 31.44 -11.73
CA LYS A 253 -15.01 31.28 -13.14
C LYS A 253 -14.07 30.27 -13.81
N ILE A 254 -14.55 29.04 -13.96
CA ILE A 254 -14.34 28.03 -15.03
C ILE A 254 -15.17 26.82 -14.58
N MET A 255 -16.47 26.89 -14.84
CA MET A 255 -17.51 25.85 -14.68
C MET A 255 -18.72 26.34 -15.50
N LEU A 256 -18.51 26.47 -16.81
CA LEU A 256 -19.53 26.32 -17.85
C LEU A 256 -19.07 25.14 -18.71
#